data_AF-A0A7S4CFE4-F1
#
_entry.id   AF-A0A7S4CFE4-F1
#
_cell.length_a   1.000
_cell.length_b   1.000
_cell.length_c   1.000
_cell.angle_alpha   90.00
_cell.angle_beta   90.00
_cell.angle_gamma   90.00
#
_symmetry.space_group_name_H-M   'P 1'
#
loop_
_entity.id
_entity.type
_entity.pdbx_description
1 polymer ?
#
loop_
_entity_poly.entity_id
_entity_poly.type
_entity_poly.pdbx_seq_one_letter_code
_entity_poly.pdbx_strand_id
1 'polypeptide(L)'
;VEQQHVAACLRNQSLPCPQPCPPAATLGRHCLTTPIPAFGVPYRRIRCCFGCCLRQFIAAHNLTANYDFWAANTAFRASNEKVFGALPEITEVLLGPNMYHMFSDMGTWLDQLPHPSWPKWLRSGGPKAPQAHALSSHWNELFWFANINFPPLPASRSRLIVCGHKNSVKPLLSRVLPTLKWPVTVVVHDDEEFPLQEFSRYPPSAIGKARGVRQWYTNNPAKRAPRSVRALPLGLSRLPMWPAVLDGRETATPRTTLLYCGPMNLFPARRRMLRALRANGFPCNTTRVPRAEFVAALFASKFVAAAHGHGWNSHREWEALAAGAVPLV
;
A
#
# COMPACT_ATOMS: atom_id res chain seq x y z
N VAL A 1 -8.00 -27.93 -5.30
CA VAL A 1 -7.58 -28.41 -3.96
C VAL A 1 -6.79 -27.36 -3.18
N GLU A 2 -5.73 -26.78 -3.75
CA GLU A 2 -4.80 -25.88 -3.03
C GLU A 2 -5.44 -24.57 -2.55
N GLN A 3 -6.10 -23.84 -3.45
CA GLN A 3 -6.85 -22.63 -3.11
C GLN A 3 -7.99 -22.92 -2.13
N GLN A 4 -8.59 -24.11 -2.22
CA GLN A 4 -9.66 -24.51 -1.30
C GLN A 4 -9.13 -24.66 0.14
N HIS A 5 -7.87 -25.08 0.33
CA HIS A 5 -7.29 -25.22 1.65
C HIS A 5 -7.04 -23.85 2.31
N VAL A 6 -6.39 -22.92 1.61
CA VAL A 6 -6.18 -21.56 2.14
C VAL A 6 -7.52 -20.85 2.35
N ALA A 7 -8.46 -20.96 1.41
CA ALA A 7 -9.77 -20.35 1.53
C ALA A 7 -10.59 -20.95 2.69
N ALA A 8 -10.52 -22.27 2.91
CA ALA A 8 -11.15 -22.93 4.05
C ALA A 8 -10.54 -22.47 5.37
N CYS A 9 -9.21 -22.37 5.45
CA CYS A 9 -8.51 -21.83 6.61
C CYS A 9 -8.96 -20.37 6.89
N LEU A 10 -9.05 -19.53 5.86
CA LEU A 10 -9.46 -18.13 6.00
C LEU A 10 -10.92 -17.99 6.43
N ARG A 11 -11.82 -18.82 5.92
CA ARG A 11 -13.26 -18.78 6.27
C ARG A 11 -13.56 -19.31 7.66
N ASN A 12 -12.87 -20.35 8.10
CA ASN A 12 -13.16 -20.99 9.36
C ASN A 12 -12.14 -20.59 10.42
N GLN A 13 -12.45 -19.53 11.19
CA GLN A 13 -11.55 -19.00 12.23
C GLN A 13 -11.35 -19.95 13.42
N SER A 14 -12.25 -20.93 13.59
CA SER A 14 -12.17 -21.93 14.67
C SER A 14 -11.20 -23.07 14.37
N LEU A 15 -10.85 -23.30 13.09
CA LEU A 15 -9.88 -24.34 12.75
C LEU A 15 -8.48 -23.92 13.23
N PRO A 16 -7.69 -24.83 13.82
CA PRO A 16 -6.29 -24.55 14.10
C PRO A 16 -5.53 -24.25 12.80
N CYS A 17 -4.40 -23.59 12.92
CA CYS A 17 -3.49 -23.38 11.81
C CYS A 17 -3.03 -24.72 11.24
N PRO A 18 -3.01 -24.91 9.91
CA PRO A 18 -2.58 -26.17 9.33
C PRO A 18 -1.13 -26.46 9.74
N GLN A 19 -0.96 -27.49 10.55
CA GLN A 19 0.31 -28.00 11.07
C GLN A 19 0.19 -29.54 11.12
N PRO A 20 1.09 -30.30 10.48
CA PRO A 20 2.17 -29.84 9.59
C PRO A 20 1.64 -29.26 8.27
N CYS A 21 2.51 -28.56 7.52
CA CYS A 21 2.15 -28.11 6.17
C CYS A 21 1.88 -29.31 5.25
N PRO A 22 0.91 -29.23 4.33
CA PRO A 22 0.71 -30.28 3.33
C PRO A 22 2.00 -30.52 2.52
N PRO A 23 2.21 -31.67 1.87
CA PRO A 23 3.40 -31.89 1.04
C PRO A 23 3.57 -30.85 -0.08
N ALA A 24 4.82 -30.49 -0.42
CA ALA A 24 5.14 -29.45 -1.41
C ALA A 24 4.51 -29.66 -2.81
N ALA A 25 4.35 -30.93 -3.22
CA ALA A 25 3.71 -31.28 -4.49
C ALA A 25 2.23 -30.90 -4.58
N THR A 26 1.62 -30.42 -3.48
CA THR A 26 0.20 -30.07 -3.38
C THR A 26 -0.08 -28.59 -3.16
N LEU A 27 0.94 -27.72 -3.21
CA LEU A 27 0.74 -26.26 -3.15
C LEU A 27 1.63 -25.54 -4.18
N GLY A 28 1.08 -25.26 -5.35
CA GLY A 28 1.64 -24.32 -6.33
C GLY A 28 1.39 -22.85 -5.98
N ARG A 29 1.88 -21.94 -6.83
CA ARG A 29 1.77 -20.47 -6.66
C ARG A 29 0.33 -19.98 -6.45
N HIS A 30 -0.66 -20.74 -6.94
CA HIS A 30 -2.09 -20.40 -6.88
C HIS A 30 -2.63 -20.26 -5.46
N CYS A 31 -2.03 -20.89 -4.45
CA CYS A 31 -2.46 -20.69 -3.07
C CYS A 31 -2.09 -19.29 -2.54
N LEU A 32 -1.04 -18.64 -3.06
CA LEU A 32 -0.66 -17.26 -2.69
C LEU A 32 -1.63 -16.22 -3.25
N THR A 33 -2.41 -16.59 -4.27
CA THR A 33 -3.42 -15.73 -4.90
C THR A 33 -4.82 -16.01 -4.37
N THR A 34 -4.94 -16.77 -3.27
CA THR A 34 -6.26 -17.08 -2.68
C THR A 34 -6.90 -15.79 -2.17
N PRO A 35 -8.17 -15.49 -2.50
CA PRO A 35 -8.85 -14.32 -1.99
C PRO A 35 -8.99 -14.35 -0.47
N ILE A 36 -8.68 -13.24 0.19
CA ILE A 36 -8.94 -13.06 1.62
C ILE A 36 -10.39 -12.54 1.77
N PRO A 37 -11.23 -13.17 2.60
CA PRO A 37 -12.58 -12.66 2.88
C PRO A 37 -12.53 -11.19 3.32
N ALA A 38 -13.44 -10.37 2.78
CA ALA A 38 -13.39 -8.91 2.90
C ALA A 38 -13.42 -8.39 4.34
N PHE A 39 -13.98 -9.14 5.29
CA PHE A 39 -14.12 -8.72 6.68
C PHE A 39 -13.83 -9.82 7.70
N GLY A 40 -13.30 -9.39 8.86
CA GLY A 40 -13.24 -10.20 10.07
C GLY A 40 -12.08 -11.18 10.17
N VAL A 41 -11.22 -11.34 9.15
CA VAL A 41 -10.07 -12.25 9.23
C VAL A 41 -8.87 -11.53 9.87
N PRO A 42 -8.47 -11.89 11.10
CA PRO A 42 -7.36 -11.21 11.76
C PRO A 42 -6.03 -11.52 11.06
N TYR A 43 -5.08 -10.59 11.09
CA TYR A 43 -3.78 -10.75 10.40
C TYR A 43 -3.05 -12.04 10.80
N ARG A 44 -3.11 -12.43 12.08
CA ARG A 44 -2.56 -13.72 12.55
C ARG A 44 -3.10 -14.91 11.77
N ARG A 45 -4.37 -14.88 11.37
CA ARG A 45 -5.04 -15.93 10.61
C ARG A 45 -4.56 -15.92 9.17
N ILE A 46 -4.48 -14.75 8.54
CA ILE A 46 -3.91 -14.59 7.19
C ILE A 46 -2.48 -15.16 7.17
N ARG A 47 -1.60 -14.69 8.06
CA ARG A 47 -0.22 -15.15 8.16
C ARG A 47 -0.13 -16.67 8.31
N CYS A 48 -0.99 -17.26 9.12
CA CYS A 48 -1.03 -18.70 9.34
C CYS A 48 -1.55 -19.47 8.12
N CYS A 49 -2.66 -19.06 7.51
CA CYS A 49 -3.27 -19.74 6.36
C CYS A 49 -2.38 -19.70 5.12
N PHE A 50 -1.66 -18.60 4.90
CA PHE A 50 -0.71 -18.47 3.80
C PHE A 50 0.69 -18.97 4.14
N GLY A 51 1.02 -19.19 5.41
CA GLY A 51 2.38 -19.50 5.85
C GLY A 51 2.95 -20.79 5.25
N CYS A 52 2.13 -21.82 5.07
CA CYS A 52 2.56 -23.05 4.41
C CYS A 52 2.80 -22.85 2.91
N CYS A 53 1.89 -22.14 2.25
CA CYS A 53 1.99 -21.80 0.84
C CYS A 53 3.26 -20.97 0.53
N LEU A 54 3.55 -19.96 1.36
CA LEU A 54 4.73 -19.12 1.21
C LEU A 54 6.03 -19.91 1.42
N ARG A 55 6.11 -20.75 2.46
CA ARG A 55 7.31 -21.58 2.71
C ARG A 55 7.61 -22.53 1.56
N GLN A 56 6.57 -23.12 0.95
CA GLN A 56 6.76 -24.04 -0.17
C GLN A 56 7.14 -23.31 -1.45
N PHE A 57 6.53 -22.15 -1.71
CA PHE A 57 6.96 -21.29 -2.80
C PHE A 57 8.44 -20.90 -2.67
N ILE A 58 8.86 -20.49 -1.48
CA ILE A 58 10.26 -20.14 -1.19
C ILE A 58 11.18 -21.34 -1.47
N ALA A 59 10.83 -22.53 -0.97
CA ALA A 59 11.62 -23.74 -1.17
C ALA A 59 11.70 -24.13 -2.66
N ALA A 60 10.57 -24.12 -3.38
CA ALA A 60 10.49 -24.49 -4.78
C ALA A 60 11.31 -23.58 -5.71
N HIS A 61 11.54 -22.32 -5.31
CA HIS A 61 12.32 -21.35 -6.06
C HIS A 61 13.75 -21.16 -5.53
N ASN A 62 14.25 -22.05 -4.66
CA ASN A 62 15.57 -21.95 -4.04
C ASN A 62 15.82 -20.62 -3.31
N LEU A 63 14.76 -20.02 -2.75
CA LEU A 63 14.80 -18.75 -2.02
C LEU A 63 15.00 -18.93 -0.51
N THR A 64 15.20 -20.16 -0.03
CA THR A 64 15.30 -20.49 1.40
C THR A 64 16.39 -19.70 2.10
N ALA A 65 17.59 -19.62 1.53
CA ALA A 65 18.69 -18.85 2.10
C ALA A 65 18.36 -17.36 2.24
N ASN A 66 17.67 -16.78 1.24
CA ASN A 66 17.21 -15.38 1.29
C ASN A 66 16.16 -15.20 2.39
N TYR A 67 15.18 -16.10 2.45
CA TYR A 67 14.15 -16.06 3.49
C TYR A 67 14.75 -16.18 4.88
N ASP A 68 15.66 -17.13 5.11
CA ASP A 68 16.31 -17.35 6.39
C ASP A 68 17.20 -16.16 6.78
N PHE A 69 17.93 -15.59 5.82
CA PHE A 69 18.67 -14.34 6.02
C PHE A 69 17.73 -13.22 6.46
N TRP A 70 16.61 -13.01 5.76
CA TRP A 70 15.65 -11.96 6.11
C TRP A 70 14.93 -12.25 7.43
N ALA A 71 14.60 -13.50 7.73
CA ALA A 71 13.97 -13.92 8.98
C ALA A 71 14.90 -13.73 10.18
N ALA A 72 16.17 -14.14 10.05
CA ALA A 72 17.21 -13.92 11.04
C ALA A 72 17.47 -12.42 11.24
N ASN A 73 17.52 -11.63 10.16
CA ASN A 73 17.70 -10.19 10.24
C ASN A 73 16.47 -9.44 10.74
N THR A 74 15.24 -9.92 10.51
CA THR A 74 14.04 -9.32 11.11
C THR A 74 13.93 -9.66 12.59
N ALA A 75 14.33 -10.85 13.02
CA ALA A 75 14.45 -11.19 14.44
C ALA A 75 15.53 -10.33 15.13
N PHE A 76 16.68 -10.14 14.48
CA PHE A 76 17.78 -9.30 14.95
C PHE A 76 17.44 -7.79 14.95
N ARG A 77 16.66 -7.32 13.96
CA ARG A 77 16.21 -5.92 13.87
C ARG A 77 14.99 -5.61 14.74
N ALA A 78 14.15 -6.60 15.06
CA ALA A 78 13.08 -6.45 16.04
C ALA A 78 13.62 -6.10 17.44
N SER A 79 14.85 -6.50 17.76
CA SER A 79 15.54 -6.08 18.99
C SER A 79 16.22 -4.71 18.90
N ASN A 80 16.57 -4.20 17.70
CA ASN A 80 17.49 -3.06 17.61
C ASN A 80 17.14 -1.90 16.64
N GLU A 81 16.12 -1.94 15.76
CA GLU A 81 15.80 -0.75 14.95
C GLU A 81 14.34 -0.66 14.42
N LYS A 82 13.78 0.57 14.48
CA LYS A 82 12.39 0.96 14.14
C LYS A 82 12.13 1.07 12.62
N VAL A 83 12.36 0.02 11.84
CA VAL A 83 11.97 -0.01 10.41
C VAL A 83 11.27 -1.31 10.07
N PHE A 84 10.01 -1.19 9.62
CA PHE A 84 9.18 -2.19 8.92
C PHE A 84 9.54 -3.66 9.13
N GLY A 85 9.22 -4.19 10.30
CA GLY A 85 9.51 -5.60 10.57
C GLY A 85 8.84 -6.18 11.80
N ALA A 86 8.01 -5.42 12.50
CA ALA A 86 7.03 -5.95 13.44
C ALA A 86 6.12 -4.77 13.79
N LEU A 87 4.86 -4.84 13.40
CA LEU A 87 3.80 -4.15 14.13
C LEU A 87 3.13 -5.22 14.98
N PRO A 88 3.81 -5.77 16.02
CA PRO A 88 3.34 -6.96 16.73
C PRO A 88 2.04 -6.70 17.48
N GLU A 89 1.66 -5.43 17.65
CA GLU A 89 0.49 -4.96 18.37
C GLU A 89 -0.70 -4.57 17.48
N ILE A 90 -0.56 -4.63 16.14
CA ILE A 90 -1.71 -4.38 15.25
C ILE A 90 -2.56 -5.65 15.19
N THR A 91 -3.65 -5.65 15.95
CA THR A 91 -4.61 -6.75 15.94
C THR A 91 -5.70 -6.58 14.90
N GLU A 92 -5.94 -5.35 14.45
CA GLU A 92 -7.00 -5.00 13.51
C GLU A 92 -6.55 -3.87 12.57
N VAL A 93 -6.88 -4.00 11.28
CA VAL A 93 -6.64 -2.99 10.25
C VAL A 93 -7.99 -2.41 9.85
N LEU A 94 -8.19 -1.11 10.06
CA LEU A 94 -9.38 -0.39 9.62
C LEU A 94 -9.08 0.27 8.28
N LEU A 95 -9.76 -0.20 7.23
CA LEU A 95 -9.63 0.36 5.89
C LEU A 95 -10.60 1.55 5.73
N GLY A 96 -10.09 2.72 5.35
CA GLY A 96 -10.92 3.89 5.06
C GLY A 96 -11.68 3.80 3.72
N PRO A 97 -12.66 4.69 3.46
CA PRO A 97 -13.52 4.65 2.27
C PRO A 97 -12.79 4.73 0.93
N ASN A 98 -11.65 5.42 0.86
CA ASN A 98 -10.86 5.53 -0.38
C ASN A 98 -9.85 4.39 -0.55
N MET A 99 -9.76 3.48 0.42
CA MET A 99 -8.87 2.33 0.36
C MET A 99 -9.44 1.16 -0.45
N TYR A 100 -10.75 1.14 -0.74
CA TYR A 100 -11.35 0.12 -1.62
C TYR A 100 -10.72 0.11 -3.02
N HIS A 101 -10.14 1.23 -3.47
CA HIS A 101 -9.42 1.30 -4.74
C HIS A 101 -7.95 0.86 -4.65
N MET A 102 -7.27 1.12 -3.53
CA MET A 102 -5.90 0.61 -3.29
C MET A 102 -5.87 -0.89 -2.99
N PHE A 103 -6.96 -1.40 -2.45
CA PHE A 103 -7.26 -2.84 -2.31
C PHE A 103 -8.29 -3.29 -3.36
N SER A 104 -8.34 -2.66 -4.54
CA SER A 104 -9.32 -3.02 -5.59
C SER A 104 -9.17 -4.44 -6.13
N ASP A 105 -8.09 -5.15 -5.77
CA ASP A 105 -8.00 -6.60 -5.90
C ASP A 105 -8.95 -7.38 -4.96
N MET A 106 -9.68 -6.69 -4.07
CA MET A 106 -10.84 -7.21 -3.32
C MET A 106 -12.18 -6.63 -3.82
N GLY A 107 -12.16 -5.54 -4.59
CA GLY A 107 -13.33 -4.73 -4.92
C GLY A 107 -14.12 -5.15 -6.17
N THR A 108 -13.56 -5.99 -7.05
CA THR A 108 -14.24 -6.50 -8.26
C THR A 108 -15.44 -7.41 -7.97
N TRP A 109 -15.72 -7.71 -6.70
CA TRP A 109 -16.79 -8.63 -6.28
C TRP A 109 -18.15 -7.96 -5.95
N LEU A 110 -18.20 -6.64 -5.74
CA LEU A 110 -19.44 -5.98 -5.31
C LEU A 110 -20.47 -5.77 -6.42
N ASP A 111 -20.07 -5.85 -7.69
CA ASP A 111 -21.01 -5.75 -8.83
C ASP A 111 -21.80 -7.05 -9.09
N GLN A 112 -21.52 -8.14 -8.36
CA GLN A 112 -22.12 -9.46 -8.61
C GLN A 112 -23.01 -10.01 -7.47
N LEU A 113 -23.28 -9.24 -6.41
CA LEU A 113 -24.08 -9.74 -5.28
C LEU A 113 -25.34 -8.90 -5.04
N PRO A 114 -26.55 -9.42 -5.33
CA PRO A 114 -27.78 -8.81 -4.84
C PRO A 114 -27.99 -9.22 -3.38
N HIS A 115 -27.77 -8.29 -2.44
CA HIS A 115 -28.17 -8.51 -1.04
C HIS A 115 -29.60 -7.97 -0.80
N PRO A 116 -30.52 -8.77 -0.22
CA PRO A 116 -31.94 -8.40 -0.11
C PRO A 116 -32.22 -7.18 0.78
N SER A 117 -31.31 -6.80 1.68
CA SER A 117 -31.44 -5.65 2.58
C SER A 117 -30.95 -4.31 2.03
N TRP A 118 -30.50 -4.22 0.77
CA TRP A 118 -30.04 -2.95 0.20
C TRP A 118 -31.21 -2.03 -0.18
N PRO A 119 -31.15 -0.72 0.09
CA PRO A 119 -32.15 0.24 -0.38
C PRO A 119 -32.36 0.14 -1.91
N LYS A 120 -33.61 0.22 -2.38
CA LYS A 120 -33.97 0.03 -3.81
C LYS A 120 -33.18 0.92 -4.77
N TRP A 121 -32.81 2.13 -4.35
CA TRP A 121 -32.04 3.09 -5.17
C TRP A 121 -30.56 2.70 -5.38
N LEU A 122 -30.02 1.82 -4.54
CA LEU A 122 -28.69 1.20 -4.72
C LEU A 122 -28.73 0.05 -5.74
N ARG A 123 -29.92 -0.50 -6.04
CA ARG A 123 -30.12 -1.60 -7.02
C ARG A 123 -30.46 -1.09 -8.41
N SER A 124 -31.14 0.04 -8.51
CA SER A 124 -31.42 0.71 -9.79
C SER A 124 -30.24 1.62 -10.11
N GLY A 125 -29.30 1.15 -10.94
CA GLY A 125 -28.12 1.91 -11.36
C GLY A 125 -28.38 3.41 -11.46
N GLY A 126 -27.67 4.17 -10.60
CA GLY A 126 -27.79 5.61 -10.49
C GLY A 126 -27.61 6.33 -11.84
N PRO A 127 -28.02 7.61 -11.92
CA PRO A 127 -28.23 8.29 -13.19
C PRO A 127 -26.97 8.29 -14.07
N LYS A 128 -27.18 7.99 -15.36
CA LYS A 128 -26.17 8.07 -16.42
C LYS A 128 -25.55 9.49 -16.45
N ALA A 129 -24.23 9.56 -16.66
CA ALA A 129 -23.32 10.73 -16.64
C ALA A 129 -23.90 12.05 -17.24
N PRO A 130 -23.41 13.28 -16.87
CA PRO A 130 -22.07 13.65 -16.38
C PRO A 130 -22.02 14.56 -15.13
N GLN A 131 -23.03 14.53 -14.24
CA GLN A 131 -23.04 15.35 -13.01
C GLN A 131 -22.49 14.65 -11.75
N ALA A 132 -21.99 13.41 -11.87
CA ALA A 132 -21.60 12.56 -10.73
C ALA A 132 -20.23 12.89 -10.07
N HIS A 133 -19.39 13.74 -10.68
CA HIS A 133 -18.06 14.04 -10.14
C HIS A 133 -18.05 15.01 -8.95
N ALA A 134 -19.07 15.87 -8.81
CA ALA A 134 -19.11 16.85 -7.73
C ALA A 134 -19.81 16.35 -6.45
N LEU A 135 -20.73 15.38 -6.57
CA LEU A 135 -21.56 14.92 -5.45
C LEU A 135 -21.13 13.58 -4.83
N SER A 136 -20.40 12.71 -5.54
CA SER A 136 -19.97 11.41 -4.98
C SER A 136 -18.81 11.49 -3.98
N SER A 137 -17.97 12.53 -4.05
CA SER A 137 -16.79 12.68 -3.19
C SER A 137 -17.13 13.10 -1.75
N HIS A 138 -18.23 13.82 -1.54
CA HIS A 138 -18.61 14.28 -0.19
C HIS A 138 -19.49 13.30 0.58
N TRP A 139 -20.33 12.50 -0.10
CA TRP A 139 -21.33 11.66 0.56
C TRP A 139 -20.84 10.25 0.92
N ASN A 140 -19.89 9.69 0.17
CA ASN A 140 -19.33 8.35 0.45
C ASN A 140 -18.31 8.32 1.60
N GLU A 141 -17.67 9.46 1.93
CA GLU A 141 -16.71 9.54 3.05
C GLU A 141 -17.37 9.54 4.44
N LEU A 142 -18.67 9.89 4.52
CA LEU A 142 -19.34 10.32 5.75
C LEU A 142 -20.09 9.20 6.50
N PHE A 143 -20.70 8.25 5.78
CA PHE A 143 -21.64 7.30 6.39
C PHE A 143 -20.98 6.09 7.07
N TRP A 144 -19.75 5.73 6.69
CA TRP A 144 -19.13 4.48 7.17
C TRP A 144 -18.49 4.58 8.56
N PHE A 145 -18.03 5.76 8.98
CA PHE A 145 -17.38 5.91 10.30
C PHE A 145 -18.37 6.04 11.46
N ALA A 146 -19.61 6.48 11.21
CA ALA A 146 -20.56 6.86 12.26
C ALA A 146 -21.34 5.68 12.88
N ASN A 147 -21.32 4.48 12.28
CA ASN A 147 -22.17 3.36 12.69
C ASN A 147 -21.44 2.08 13.10
N ILE A 148 -20.11 2.13 13.30
CA ILE A 148 -19.36 0.94 13.72
C ILE A 148 -19.27 0.92 15.25
N ASN A 149 -20.20 0.21 15.89
CA ASN A 149 -20.04 -0.22 17.28
C ASN A 149 -18.89 -1.24 17.35
N PHE A 150 -17.73 -0.79 17.82
CA PHE A 150 -16.58 -1.67 17.98
C PHE A 150 -16.63 -2.40 19.33
N PRO A 151 -16.36 -3.70 19.37
CA PRO A 151 -16.15 -4.38 20.64
C PRO A 151 -14.96 -3.79 21.39
N PRO A 152 -14.97 -3.80 22.74
CA PRO A 152 -13.83 -3.39 23.54
C PRO A 152 -12.65 -4.37 23.34
N LEU A 153 -11.51 -3.86 22.88
CA LEU A 153 -10.21 -4.53 22.90
C LEU A 153 -9.45 -4.26 24.24
N PRO A 154 -8.37 -4.99 24.53
CA PRO A 154 -7.44 -4.63 25.61
C PRO A 154 -6.78 -3.25 25.38
N ALA A 155 -6.57 -2.48 26.46
CA ALA A 155 -6.02 -1.12 26.44
C ALA A 155 -4.60 -1.00 25.84
N SER A 156 -3.86 -2.12 25.72
CA SER A 156 -2.51 -2.16 25.15
C SER A 156 -2.46 -2.19 23.61
N ARG A 157 -3.61 -2.27 22.93
CA ARG A 157 -3.65 -2.49 21.48
C ARG A 157 -3.95 -1.20 20.72
N SER A 158 -3.07 -0.83 19.78
CA SER A 158 -3.31 0.28 18.87
C SER A 158 -4.09 -0.17 17.64
N ARG A 159 -5.08 0.63 17.22
CA ARG A 159 -5.80 0.39 15.96
C ARG A 159 -5.10 1.08 14.80
N LEU A 160 -5.05 0.44 13.64
CA LEU A 160 -4.53 1.06 12.42
C LEU A 160 -5.68 1.71 11.66
N ILE A 161 -5.57 3.02 11.39
CA ILE A 161 -6.45 3.76 10.49
C ILE A 161 -5.66 4.13 9.25
N VAL A 162 -6.21 3.82 8.08
CA VAL A 162 -5.56 4.17 6.82
C VAL A 162 -6.45 5.08 5.98
N CYS A 163 -5.87 6.20 5.54
CA CYS A 163 -6.46 7.17 4.63
C CYS A 163 -5.80 7.00 3.26
N GLY A 164 -6.58 6.72 2.22
CA GLY A 164 -6.06 6.59 0.84
C GLY A 164 -5.90 7.93 0.09
N HIS A 165 -6.17 9.06 0.75
CA HIS A 165 -6.02 10.40 0.16
C HIS A 165 -5.85 11.44 1.26
N LYS A 166 -5.09 12.51 1.02
CA LYS A 166 -4.81 13.60 1.97
C LYS A 166 -6.07 14.33 2.41
N ASN A 167 -7.04 14.46 1.50
CA ASN A 167 -8.32 15.14 1.78
C ASN A 167 -9.13 14.41 2.85
N SER A 168 -9.01 13.08 2.97
CA SER A 168 -9.71 12.29 3.98
C SER A 168 -9.12 12.47 5.38
N VAL A 169 -7.96 13.09 5.51
CA VAL A 169 -7.33 13.35 6.81
C VAL A 169 -8.07 14.42 7.58
N LYS A 170 -8.58 15.48 6.94
CA LYS A 170 -9.31 16.53 7.67
C LYS A 170 -10.58 16.01 8.36
N PRO A 171 -11.45 15.22 7.71
CA PRO A 171 -12.55 14.53 8.38
C PRO A 171 -12.08 13.60 9.50
N LEU A 172 -10.99 12.84 9.27
CA LEU A 172 -10.40 11.97 10.30
C LEU A 172 -10.04 12.77 11.57
N LEU A 173 -9.29 13.88 11.40
CA LEU A 173 -8.83 14.72 12.50
C LEU A 173 -9.97 15.41 13.24
N SER A 174 -10.95 15.94 12.50
CA SER A 174 -12.02 16.76 13.09
C SER A 174 -13.18 15.96 13.68
N ARG A 175 -13.45 14.76 13.16
CA ARG A 175 -14.67 14.00 13.51
C ARG A 175 -14.37 12.66 14.13
N VAL A 176 -13.40 11.92 13.59
CA VAL A 176 -13.14 10.55 14.03
C VAL A 176 -12.23 10.55 15.25
N LEU A 177 -11.03 11.12 15.17
CA LEU A 177 -10.05 11.08 16.27
C LEU A 177 -10.59 11.57 17.62
N PRO A 178 -11.41 12.65 17.71
CA PRO A 178 -11.96 13.10 18.99
C PRO A 178 -12.91 12.08 19.65
N THR A 179 -13.50 11.18 18.87
CA THR A 179 -14.43 10.16 19.37
C THR A 179 -13.74 8.85 19.75
N LEU A 180 -12.48 8.68 19.35
CA LEU A 180 -11.71 7.47 19.67
C LEU A 180 -11.22 7.54 21.12
N LYS A 181 -11.58 6.50 21.88
CA LYS A 181 -11.09 6.27 23.25
C LYS A 181 -9.74 5.52 23.31
N TRP A 182 -9.12 5.28 22.17
CA TRP A 182 -8.08 4.26 21.98
C TRP A 182 -6.89 4.83 21.24
N PRO A 183 -5.67 4.33 21.52
CA PRO A 183 -4.53 4.69 20.71
C PRO A 183 -4.68 4.17 19.28
N VAL A 184 -4.32 5.00 18.30
CA VAL A 184 -4.35 4.68 16.88
C VAL A 184 -3.04 5.02 16.19
N THR A 185 -2.70 4.21 15.21
CA THR A 185 -1.68 4.52 14.21
C THR A 185 -2.41 4.99 12.96
N VAL A 186 -2.06 6.17 12.48
CA VAL A 186 -2.62 6.73 11.24
C VAL A 186 -1.62 6.50 10.11
N VAL A 187 -2.09 5.99 8.98
CA VAL A 187 -1.30 5.87 7.75
C VAL A 187 -2.04 6.63 6.66
N VAL A 188 -1.36 7.57 6.01
CA VAL A 188 -1.89 8.32 4.87
C VAL A 188 -1.13 7.88 3.64
N HIS A 189 -1.83 7.23 2.71
CA HIS A 189 -1.27 6.86 1.42
C HIS A 189 -1.73 7.87 0.37
N ASP A 190 -0.80 8.65 -0.16
CA ASP A 190 -1.06 9.68 -1.17
C ASP A 190 0.25 10.02 -1.91
N ASP A 191 0.17 10.27 -3.22
CA ASP A 191 1.30 10.69 -4.04
C ASP A 191 1.55 12.21 -3.97
N GLU A 192 0.67 12.95 -3.29
CA GLU A 192 0.78 14.39 -3.06
C GLU A 192 1.39 14.77 -1.71
N GLU A 193 2.14 15.88 -1.67
CA GLU A 193 2.62 16.45 -0.40
C GLU A 193 1.44 16.76 0.53
N PHE A 194 1.50 16.21 1.73
CA PHE A 194 0.48 16.46 2.74
C PHE A 194 0.55 17.93 3.18
N PRO A 195 -0.51 18.74 3.03
CA PRO A 195 -0.43 20.19 3.14
C PRO A 195 -0.01 20.66 4.54
N LEU A 196 1.01 21.51 4.60
CA LEU A 196 1.45 22.18 5.84
C LEU A 196 0.34 22.95 6.54
N GLN A 197 -0.57 23.53 5.77
CA GLN A 197 -1.69 24.30 6.31
C GLN A 197 -2.62 23.43 7.18
N GLU A 198 -2.81 22.16 6.83
CA GLU A 198 -3.59 21.25 7.66
C GLU A 198 -2.87 20.95 8.99
N PHE A 199 -1.53 20.85 9.01
CA PHE A 199 -0.78 20.78 10.27
C PHE A 199 -0.83 22.07 11.10
N SER A 200 -0.95 23.24 10.47
CA SER A 200 -1.10 24.49 11.23
C SER A 200 -2.45 24.59 11.93
N ARG A 201 -3.51 24.00 11.36
CA ARG A 201 -4.85 23.94 11.98
C ARG A 201 -4.94 22.90 13.09
N TYR A 202 -4.12 21.85 13.01
CA TYR A 202 -3.99 20.82 14.03
C TYR A 202 -2.55 20.80 14.52
N PRO A 203 -2.16 21.71 15.42
CA PRO A 203 -0.76 21.88 15.80
C PRO A 203 -0.13 20.52 16.18
N PRO A 204 1.18 20.32 15.98
CA PRO A 204 1.89 19.10 16.37
C PRO A 204 1.53 18.60 17.78
N SER A 205 1.32 19.53 18.71
CA SER A 205 0.84 19.28 20.06
C SER A 205 -0.58 18.72 20.11
N ALA A 206 -1.48 19.19 19.24
CA ALA A 206 -2.81 18.63 19.07
C ALA A 206 -2.80 17.27 18.37
N ILE A 207 -1.84 16.94 17.50
CA ILE A 207 -1.78 15.60 16.87
C ILE A 207 -1.15 14.58 17.82
N GLY A 208 -0.03 14.93 18.47
CA GLY A 208 0.62 14.07 19.46
C GLY A 208 -0.15 13.95 20.79
N LYS A 209 -1.03 14.92 21.10
CA LYS A 209 -1.95 14.88 22.26
C LYS A 209 -3.42 14.73 21.89
N ALA A 210 -3.79 14.55 20.61
CA ALA A 210 -5.16 14.15 20.24
C ALA A 210 -5.35 12.71 20.69
N ARG A 211 -5.63 12.57 21.99
CA ARG A 211 -6.05 11.44 22.85
C ARG A 211 -5.97 10.01 22.27
N GLY A 212 -4.96 9.71 21.47
CA GLY A 212 -4.91 8.43 20.78
C GLY A 212 -3.88 8.30 19.67
N VAL A 213 -3.52 9.33 18.89
CA VAL A 213 -2.58 9.08 17.77
C VAL A 213 -1.17 8.76 18.29
N ARG A 214 -0.79 7.49 18.27
CA ARG A 214 0.51 6.99 18.74
C ARG A 214 1.59 7.16 17.68
N GLN A 215 1.24 6.92 16.44
CA GLN A 215 2.14 7.02 15.29
C GLN A 215 1.38 7.56 14.08
N TRP A 216 2.06 8.36 13.27
CA TRP A 216 1.53 8.83 12.00
C TRP A 216 2.54 8.56 10.91
N TYR A 217 2.12 7.85 9.88
CA TYR A 217 2.91 7.65 8.66
C TYR A 217 2.24 8.29 7.45
N THR A 218 3.02 8.85 6.54
CA THR A 218 2.52 9.36 5.27
C THR A 218 3.55 9.18 4.18
N ASN A 219 3.11 8.92 2.94
CA ASN A 219 4.05 8.77 1.84
C ASN A 219 4.80 10.04 1.50
N ASN A 220 4.17 11.19 1.66
CA ASN A 220 4.74 12.47 1.26
C ASN A 220 4.56 13.49 2.39
N PRO A 221 5.33 13.35 3.49
CA PRO A 221 5.27 14.32 4.56
C PRO A 221 5.77 15.65 4.04
N ALA A 222 5.13 16.75 4.46
CA ALA A 222 5.65 18.06 4.14
C ALA A 222 7.06 18.26 4.69
N LYS A 223 7.86 19.11 4.04
CA LYS A 223 9.23 19.44 4.50
C LYS A 223 9.30 19.89 5.96
N ARG A 224 8.27 20.60 6.42
CA ARG A 224 8.14 21.09 7.80
C ARG A 224 7.09 20.30 8.60
N ALA A 225 6.82 19.05 8.22
CA ALA A 225 5.91 18.19 8.97
C ALA A 225 6.43 17.99 10.40
N PRO A 226 5.52 17.80 11.38
CA PRO A 226 5.90 17.45 12.74
C PRO A 226 6.81 16.22 12.79
N ARG A 227 7.77 16.16 13.73
CA ARG A 227 8.64 14.97 13.93
C ARG A 227 7.88 13.68 14.25
N SER A 228 6.63 13.78 14.71
CA SER A 228 5.75 12.64 14.95
C SER A 228 5.20 12.02 13.67
N VAL A 229 5.24 12.76 12.55
CA VAL A 229 4.86 12.30 11.22
C VAL A 229 6.08 11.70 10.54
N ARG A 230 5.98 10.41 10.21
CA ARG A 230 7.05 9.63 9.61
C ARG A 230 6.77 9.42 8.13
N ALA A 231 7.82 9.50 7.32
CA ALA A 231 7.72 9.13 5.91
C ALA A 231 7.44 7.62 5.77
N LEU A 232 6.62 7.26 4.79
CA LEU A 232 6.33 5.90 4.37
C LEU A 232 6.78 5.75 2.91
N PRO A 233 7.43 4.65 2.51
CA PRO A 233 7.63 4.31 1.11
C PRO A 233 6.34 4.37 0.28
N LEU A 234 6.29 5.16 -0.79
CA LEU A 234 5.13 5.23 -1.70
C LEU A 234 4.90 3.88 -2.38
N GLY A 235 5.99 3.18 -2.69
CA GLY A 235 5.96 1.85 -3.29
C GLY A 235 5.68 1.89 -4.79
N LEU A 236 5.40 0.71 -5.34
CA LEU A 236 5.22 0.51 -6.77
C LEU A 236 3.85 0.96 -7.23
N SER A 237 3.77 1.69 -8.35
CA SER A 237 2.47 1.91 -8.99
C SER A 237 2.01 0.62 -9.66
N ARG A 238 0.69 0.37 -9.66
CA ARG A 238 0.08 -0.83 -10.22
C ARG A 238 0.71 -2.12 -9.66
N LEU A 239 0.86 -2.19 -8.34
CA LEU A 239 1.51 -3.30 -7.63
C LEU A 239 1.19 -4.71 -8.20
N PRO A 240 -0.06 -5.06 -8.58
CA PRO A 240 -0.38 -6.41 -9.07
C PRO A 240 0.36 -6.85 -10.33
N MET A 241 0.87 -5.91 -11.14
CA MET A 241 1.62 -6.26 -12.35
C MET A 241 3.05 -6.72 -12.04
N TRP A 242 3.62 -6.24 -10.93
CA TRP A 242 5.05 -6.41 -10.63
C TRP A 242 5.48 -7.86 -10.46
N PRO A 243 4.71 -8.73 -9.77
CA PRO A 243 5.04 -10.16 -9.67
C PRO A 243 5.05 -10.92 -11.00
N ALA A 244 4.48 -10.36 -12.08
CA ALA A 244 4.51 -10.97 -13.40
C ALA A 244 5.67 -10.45 -14.26
N VAL A 245 6.19 -9.26 -13.96
CA VAL A 245 7.33 -8.65 -14.69
C VAL A 245 8.68 -8.84 -13.97
N LEU A 246 8.66 -9.08 -12.66
CA LEU A 246 9.83 -9.49 -11.86
C LEU A 246 10.03 -10.99 -12.04
N ASP A 247 10.74 -11.33 -13.10
CA ASP A 247 10.99 -12.70 -13.57
C ASP A 247 12.47 -13.11 -13.41
N GLY A 248 13.23 -12.37 -12.59
CA GLY A 248 14.67 -12.55 -12.39
C GLY A 248 15.51 -11.55 -13.21
N ARG A 249 14.93 -10.86 -14.19
CA ARG A 249 15.65 -9.83 -14.98
C ARG A 249 16.14 -8.65 -14.15
N GLU A 250 15.57 -8.40 -12.98
CA GLU A 250 16.06 -7.39 -12.04
C GLU A 250 17.51 -7.64 -11.59
N THR A 251 17.94 -8.90 -11.61
CA THR A 251 19.31 -9.34 -11.28
C THR A 251 20.22 -9.46 -12.51
N ALA A 252 19.70 -9.29 -13.73
CA ALA A 252 20.45 -9.53 -14.95
C ALA A 252 21.52 -8.46 -15.21
N THR A 253 22.73 -8.93 -15.51
CA THR A 253 23.91 -8.15 -15.92
C THR A 253 24.22 -8.51 -17.37
N PRO A 254 23.72 -7.76 -18.39
CA PRO A 254 24.11 -6.36 -18.59
C PRO A 254 22.96 -5.41 -18.96
N ARG A 255 22.92 -4.28 -18.26
CA ARG A 255 22.04 -3.13 -18.59
C ARG A 255 22.68 -2.32 -19.72
N THR A 256 22.05 -2.32 -20.90
CA THR A 256 22.58 -1.69 -22.13
C THR A 256 22.36 -0.18 -22.18
N THR A 257 21.39 0.34 -21.42
CA THR A 257 21.07 1.77 -21.37
C THR A 257 21.74 2.39 -20.15
N LEU A 258 22.49 3.49 -20.34
CA LEU A 258 23.10 4.21 -19.21
C LEU A 258 22.03 4.87 -18.35
N LEU A 259 21.19 5.72 -18.95
CA LEU A 259 20.17 6.49 -18.25
C LEU A 259 18.84 6.42 -19.00
N TYR A 260 17.78 6.04 -18.30
CA TYR A 260 16.42 6.25 -18.77
C TYR A 260 15.81 7.50 -18.12
N CYS A 261 15.44 8.46 -18.96
CA CYS A 261 14.76 9.68 -18.55
C CYS A 261 13.46 9.92 -19.33
N GLY A 262 12.75 8.81 -19.61
CA GLY A 262 11.48 8.81 -20.33
C GLY A 262 10.33 9.55 -19.61
N PRO A 263 9.12 9.48 -20.19
CA PRO A 263 8.08 10.50 -20.05
C PRO A 263 7.75 10.86 -18.61
N MET A 264 7.89 12.14 -18.28
CA MET A 264 7.53 12.71 -16.99
C MET A 264 6.48 13.80 -17.20
N ASN A 265 5.43 13.83 -16.36
CA ASN A 265 4.56 15.01 -16.31
C ASN A 265 5.43 16.23 -15.97
N LEU A 266 5.22 17.36 -16.64
CA LEU A 266 6.11 18.52 -16.58
C LEU A 266 5.86 19.41 -15.34
N PHE A 267 5.98 18.85 -14.14
CA PHE A 267 6.02 19.62 -12.90
C PHE A 267 7.33 20.43 -12.79
N PRO A 268 7.36 21.55 -12.03
CA PRO A 268 8.55 22.39 -11.92
C PRO A 268 9.84 21.62 -11.56
N ALA A 269 9.78 20.69 -10.61
CA ALA A 269 10.92 19.87 -10.22
C ALA A 269 11.43 18.98 -11.38
N ARG A 270 10.50 18.31 -12.08
CA ARG A 270 10.78 17.46 -13.23
C ARG A 270 11.35 18.25 -14.40
N ARG A 271 10.86 19.47 -14.65
CA ARG A 271 11.42 20.38 -15.67
C ARG A 271 12.87 20.74 -15.37
N ARG A 272 13.23 21.00 -14.11
CA ARG A 272 14.61 21.29 -13.71
C ARG A 272 15.53 20.10 -13.97
N MET A 273 15.13 18.91 -13.53
CA MET A 273 15.90 17.69 -13.78
C MET A 273 16.06 17.41 -15.29
N LEU A 274 14.96 17.46 -16.06
CA LEU A 274 15.01 17.23 -17.51
C LEU A 274 15.90 18.25 -18.24
N ARG A 275 15.87 19.53 -17.83
CA ARG A 275 16.75 20.56 -18.38
C ARG A 275 18.21 20.24 -18.08
N ALA A 276 18.53 19.87 -16.84
CA ALA A 276 19.89 19.50 -16.45
C ALA A 276 20.38 18.27 -17.23
N LEU A 277 19.55 17.23 -17.36
CA LEU A 277 19.90 16.03 -18.12
C LEU A 277 20.13 16.34 -19.61
N ARG A 278 19.25 17.14 -20.23
CA ARG A 278 19.43 17.56 -21.64
C ARG A 278 20.68 18.40 -21.85
N ALA A 279 20.98 19.31 -20.92
CA ALA A 279 22.21 20.10 -20.94
C ALA A 279 23.47 19.23 -20.83
N ASN A 280 23.36 18.01 -20.28
CA ASN A 280 24.43 17.03 -20.18
C ASN A 280 24.34 15.95 -21.29
N GLY A 281 23.66 16.24 -22.41
CA GLY A 281 23.63 15.38 -23.59
C GLY A 281 22.68 14.17 -23.51
N PHE A 282 21.84 14.05 -22.48
CA PHE A 282 20.87 12.96 -22.40
C PHE A 282 19.59 13.29 -23.18
N PRO A 283 19.17 12.45 -24.16
CA PRO A 283 18.02 12.71 -25.02
C PRO A 283 16.69 12.37 -24.31
N CYS A 284 16.36 13.12 -23.27
CA CYS A 284 15.18 12.85 -22.46
C CYS A 284 13.88 13.19 -23.19
N ASN A 285 13.11 12.13 -23.51
CA ASN A 285 11.83 12.22 -24.18
C ASN A 285 10.67 12.37 -23.16
N THR A 286 9.78 13.33 -23.40
CA THR A 286 8.59 13.59 -22.58
C THR A 286 7.33 12.91 -23.11
N THR A 287 7.40 12.29 -24.30
CA THR A 287 6.28 11.59 -24.93
C THR A 287 5.92 10.34 -24.15
N ARG A 288 4.65 10.24 -23.74
CA ARG A 288 4.12 9.11 -22.98
C ARG A 288 4.27 7.82 -23.78
N VAL A 289 4.85 6.80 -23.16
CA VAL A 289 5.00 5.45 -23.72
C VAL A 289 4.05 4.47 -23.04
N PRO A 290 3.65 3.38 -23.71
CA PRO A 290 2.95 2.27 -23.08
C PRO A 290 3.66 1.74 -21.83
N ARG A 291 2.89 1.21 -20.87
CA ARG A 291 3.44 0.76 -19.59
C ARG A 291 4.44 -0.40 -19.75
N ALA A 292 4.22 -1.30 -20.69
CA ALA A 292 5.15 -2.39 -20.98
C ALA A 292 6.52 -1.87 -21.45
N GLU A 293 6.53 -0.91 -22.37
CA GLU A 293 7.75 -0.25 -22.85
C GLU A 293 8.46 0.51 -21.72
N PHE A 294 7.71 1.22 -20.87
CA PHE A 294 8.27 1.88 -19.69
C PHE A 294 9.00 0.88 -18.78
N VAL A 295 8.37 -0.25 -18.44
CA VAL A 295 8.96 -1.28 -17.57
C VAL A 295 10.20 -1.91 -18.23
N ALA A 296 10.12 -2.24 -19.53
CA ALA A 296 11.26 -2.77 -20.27
C ALA A 296 12.46 -1.81 -20.25
N ALA A 297 12.21 -0.50 -20.40
CA ALA A 297 13.24 0.52 -20.33
C ALA A 297 13.89 0.60 -18.94
N LEU A 298 13.13 0.40 -17.84
CA LEU A 298 13.70 0.34 -16.49
C LEU A 298 14.67 -0.83 -16.33
N PHE A 299 14.29 -2.04 -16.79
CA PHE A 299 15.16 -3.21 -16.74
C PHE A 299 16.43 -3.05 -17.60
N ALA A 300 16.32 -2.36 -18.73
CA ALA A 300 17.47 -2.10 -19.61
C ALA A 300 18.44 -1.04 -19.07
N SER A 301 18.05 -0.27 -18.05
CA SER A 301 18.77 0.94 -17.62
C SER A 301 19.57 0.77 -16.35
N LYS A 302 20.78 1.35 -16.31
CA LYS A 302 21.62 1.45 -15.10
C LYS A 302 21.07 2.50 -14.14
N PHE A 303 20.75 3.68 -14.68
CA PHE A 303 20.18 4.79 -13.93
C PHE A 303 18.79 5.15 -14.47
N VAL A 304 17.92 5.64 -13.60
CA VAL A 304 16.58 6.11 -13.97
C VAL A 304 16.34 7.48 -13.37
N ALA A 305 16.02 8.47 -14.21
CA ALA A 305 15.64 9.80 -13.75
C ALA A 305 14.26 9.73 -13.06
N ALA A 306 14.27 9.93 -11.75
CA ALA A 306 13.15 9.72 -10.83
C ALA A 306 12.83 10.99 -10.04
N ALA A 307 12.68 12.11 -10.76
CA ALA A 307 12.32 13.38 -10.14
C ALA A 307 11.01 13.29 -9.34
N HIS A 308 11.00 14.06 -8.24
CA HIS A 308 9.88 14.22 -7.33
C HIS A 308 8.52 14.34 -8.05
N GLY A 309 7.50 13.71 -7.45
CA GLY A 309 6.11 13.78 -7.88
C GLY A 309 5.41 15.03 -7.36
N HIS A 310 4.17 14.86 -6.93
CA HIS A 310 3.44 15.90 -6.20
C HIS A 310 3.90 16.03 -4.74
N GLY A 311 4.73 15.10 -4.27
CA GLY A 311 5.49 15.18 -3.02
C GLY A 311 6.95 14.81 -3.17
N TRP A 312 7.59 14.44 -2.06
CA TRP A 312 9.01 14.09 -1.98
C TRP A 312 9.34 12.73 -2.60
N ASN A 313 8.43 11.77 -2.48
CA ASN A 313 8.56 10.45 -3.07
C ASN A 313 7.77 10.38 -4.38
N SER A 314 8.24 9.54 -5.28
CA SER A 314 7.55 9.19 -6.51
C SER A 314 7.51 7.68 -6.70
N HIS A 315 6.46 7.16 -7.36
CA HIS A 315 6.41 5.73 -7.69
C HIS A 315 7.63 5.31 -8.51
N ARG A 316 8.15 6.21 -9.34
CA ARG A 316 9.28 5.93 -10.24
C ARG A 316 10.54 5.52 -9.49
N GLU A 317 10.80 6.09 -8.32
CA GLU A 317 11.93 5.67 -7.47
C GLU A 317 11.84 4.19 -7.13
N TRP A 318 10.68 3.76 -6.63
CA TRP A 318 10.43 2.39 -6.24
C TRP A 318 10.43 1.44 -7.44
N GLU A 319 9.88 1.87 -8.57
CA GLU A 319 9.85 1.09 -9.80
C GLU A 319 11.24 0.87 -10.38
N ALA A 320 12.11 1.90 -10.33
CA ALA A 320 13.51 1.78 -10.71
C ALA A 320 14.23 0.76 -9.81
N LEU A 321 14.07 0.88 -8.49
CA LEU A 321 14.66 -0.03 -7.51
C LEU A 321 14.18 -1.48 -7.72
N ALA A 322 12.87 -1.69 -7.93
CA ALA A 322 12.33 -3.02 -8.20
C ALA A 322 12.86 -3.61 -9.51
N ALA A 323 13.07 -2.79 -10.53
CA ALA A 323 13.71 -3.21 -11.77
C ALA A 323 15.24 -3.35 -11.67
N GLY A 324 15.84 -3.17 -10.48
CA GLY A 324 17.27 -3.23 -10.20
C GLY A 324 18.10 -2.06 -10.74
N ALA A 325 17.46 -0.97 -11.17
CA ALA A 325 18.12 0.26 -11.60
C ALA A 325 18.33 1.23 -10.42
N VAL A 326 19.30 2.13 -10.56
CA VAL A 326 19.57 3.18 -9.57
C VAL A 326 18.74 4.44 -9.88
N PRO A 327 17.79 4.84 -9.02
CA PRO A 327 17.04 6.08 -9.22
C PRO A 327 17.94 7.32 -8.98
N LEU A 328 17.82 8.31 -9.86
CA LEU A 328 18.37 9.66 -9.69
C LEU A 328 17.23 10.59 -9.26
N VAL A 329 17.24 11.02 -8.00
CA VAL A 329 16.15 11.78 -7.35
C VAL A 329 16.41 13.27 -7.35
#